data_AF-A0A954PIZ5-F1
#
_entry.id   AF-A0A954PIZ5-F1
#
_cell.length_a   1.000
_cell.length_b   1.000
_cell.length_c   1.000
_cell.angle_alpha   90.00
_cell.angle_beta   90.00
_cell.angle_gamma   90.00
#
_symmetry.space_group_name_H-M   'P 1'
#
loop_
_entity.id
_entity.type
_entity.pdbx_description
1 polymer ?
#
loop_
_entity_poly.entity_id
_entity_poly.type
_entity_poly.pdbx_seq_one_letter_code
_entity_poly.pdbx_strand_id
1 'polypeptide(L)' 'MNIFVELGHLVDDFGRARRAATMYSNLSALSDDQLRSKGLRRQDIPRVLLQTEFQNLR' A
#
# COMPACT_ATOMS: atom_id res chain seq x y z
N MET A 1 -14.14 -15.15 -23.28
CA MET A 1 -12.95 -14.52 -22.67
C MET A 1 -13.17 -13.02 -22.72
N ASN A 2 -13.50 -12.40 -21.57
CA ASN A 2 -14.05 -11.04 -21.53
C ASN A 2 -12.92 -10.04 -21.28
N ILE A 3 -12.36 -9.50 -22.36
CA ILE A 3 -11.16 -8.65 -22.39
C ILE A 3 -11.31 -7.40 -21.48
N PHE A 4 -12.55 -6.93 -21.30
CA PHE A 4 -12.88 -5.82 -20.42
C PHE A 4 -12.68 -6.13 -18.92
N VAL A 5 -12.82 -7.39 -18.51
CA VAL A 5 -12.58 -7.81 -17.12
C VAL A 5 -11.09 -7.85 -16.83
N GLU A 6 -10.28 -8.36 -17.76
CA GLU A 6 -8.81 -8.37 -17.61
C GLU A 6 -8.20 -6.97 -17.55
N LEU A 7 -8.70 -6.02 -18.35
CA LEU A 7 -8.27 -4.62 -18.28
C LEU A 7 -8.67 -3.95 -16.96
N GLY A 8 -9.84 -4.29 -16.41
CA GLY A 8 -10.29 -3.80 -15.11
C GLY A 8 -9.36 -4.24 -13.98
N HIS A 9 -8.98 -5.52 -13.95
CA HIS A 9 -8.01 -6.04 -12.98
C HIS A 9 -6.64 -5.37 -13.12
N LEU A 10 -6.20 -5.17 -14.36
CA LEU A 10 -4.90 -4.55 -14.64
C LEU A 10 -4.88 -3.10 -14.14
N VAL A 11 -5.91 -2.29 -14.43
CA VAL A 11 -6.02 -0.90 -13.94
C VAL A 11 -6.12 -0.85 -12.41
N ASP A 12 -6.89 -1.76 -11.79
CA ASP A 12 -6.99 -1.85 -10.33
C ASP A 12 -5.66 -2.18 -9.68
N ASP A 13 -4.87 -3.11 -10.26
CA ASP A 13 -3.56 -3.49 -9.76
C ASP A 13 -2.55 -2.35 -9.91
N PHE A 14 -2.58 -1.61 -11.02
CA PHE A 14 -1.78 -0.39 -11.17
C PHE A 14 -2.17 0.69 -10.16
N GLY A 15 -3.46 0.87 -9.89
CA GLY A 15 -3.97 1.78 -8.88
C GLY A 15 -3.48 1.43 -7.47
N ARG A 16 -3.59 0.15 -7.09
CA ARG A 16 -3.07 -0.37 -5.81
C ARG A 16 -1.56 -0.20 -5.68
N ALA A 17 -0.80 -0.56 -6.72
CA ALA A 17 0.64 -0.41 -6.72
C ALA A 17 1.06 1.07 -6.57
N ARG A 18 0.36 1.99 -7.24
CA ARG A 18 0.62 3.43 -7.12
C ARG A 18 0.31 3.94 -5.71
N ARG A 19 -0.82 3.55 -5.11
CA ARG A 19 -1.17 3.92 -3.73
C ARG A 19 -0.17 3.36 -2.72
N ALA A 20 0.23 2.10 -2.88
CA ALA A 20 1.26 1.48 -2.06
C ALA A 20 2.60 2.24 -2.17
N ALA A 21 3.02 2.60 -3.39
CA ALA A 21 4.23 3.38 -3.60
C ALA A 21 4.18 4.77 -2.93
N THR A 22 3.05 5.49 -3.07
CA THR A 22 2.86 6.78 -2.40
C THR A 22 2.85 6.64 -0.88
N MET A 23 2.15 5.63 -0.34
CA MET A 23 2.08 5.39 1.10
C MET A 23 3.44 4.99 1.66
N TYR A 24 4.21 4.16 0.95
CA TYR A 24 5.58 3.82 1.32
C TYR A 24 6.47 5.06 1.35
N SER A 25 6.45 5.89 0.29
CA SER A 25 7.22 7.13 0.21
C SER A 25 6.92 8.03 1.41
N ASN A 26 5.62 8.26 1.69
CA ASN A 26 5.18 9.10 2.80
C ASN A 26 5.63 8.56 4.16
N LEU A 27 5.51 7.25 4.41
CA LEU A 27 5.92 6.64 5.69
C LEU A 27 7.44 6.57 5.84
N SER A 28 8.17 6.31 4.75
CA SER A 28 9.63 6.23 4.75
C SER A 28 10.30 7.60 5.00
N ALA A 29 9.62 8.68 4.61
CA ALA A 29 10.04 10.05 4.84
C ALA A 29 9.83 10.54 6.28
N LEU A 30 9.06 9.82 7.10
CA LEU A 30 8.87 10.15 8.51
C LEU A 30 10.10 9.76 9.34
N SER A 31 10.39 10.55 10.37
CA SER A 31 11.38 10.19 11.38
C SER A 31 10.85 9.07 12.30
N ASP A 32 11.76 8.41 13.02
CA ASP A 32 11.38 7.34 13.95
C ASP A 32 10.42 7.82 15.05
N ASP A 33 10.57 9.06 15.52
CA ASP A 33 9.66 9.66 16.50
C ASP A 33 8.27 9.94 15.91
N GLN A 34 8.21 10.36 14.64
CA GLN A 34 6.95 10.56 13.92
C GLN A 34 6.25 9.24 13.60
N LEU A 35 7.00 8.16 13.38
CA LEU A 35 6.45 6.82 13.25
C LEU A 35 5.93 6.33 14.60
N ARG A 36 6.68 6.55 15.69
CA ARG A 36 6.26 6.19 17.06
C ARG A 36 5.00 6.91 17.51
N SER A 37 4.81 8.18 17.16
CA SER A 37 3.57 8.92 17.46
C SER A 37 2.34 8.34 16.73
N LYS A 38 2.56 7.59 15.65
CA LYS A 38 1.55 6.80 14.93
C LYS A 38 1.44 5.35 15.42
N GLY A 39 2.17 4.97 16.46
CA GLY A 39 2.24 3.60 16.98
C GLY A 39 2.98 2.63 16.05
N LEU A 40 3.82 3.13 15.14
CA LEU A 40 4.54 2.35 14.14
C LEU A 40 6.04 2.35 14.41
N ARG A 41 6.71 1.26 14.04
CA ARG A 41 8.16 1.22 13.86
C ARG A 41 8.48 1.17 12.37
N ARG A 42 9.70 1.53 11.99
CA ARG A 42 10.14 1.52 10.58
C ARG A 42 9.97 0.16 9.90
N GLN A 43 10.26 -0.92 10.63
CA GLN A 43 10.04 -2.30 10.21
C GLN A 43 8.56 -2.68 10.02
N ASP A 44 7.62 -1.93 10.59
CA ASP A 44 6.18 -2.18 10.48
C ASP A 44 5.61 -1.57 9.18
N ILE A 45 6.34 -0.67 8.49
CA ILE A 45 5.88 0.00 7.26
C ILE A 45 5.46 -1.00 6.17
N PRO A 46 6.26 -2.03 5.81
CA PRO A 46 5.86 -3.01 4.80
C PRO A 46 4.62 -3.80 5.21
N ARG A 47 4.47 -4.10 6.50
CA ARG A 47 3.31 -4.83 7.04
C ARG A 47 2.03 -4.01 6.91
N VAL A 48 2.10 -2.71 7.23
CA VAL A 48 0.95 -1.79 7.13
C VAL A 48 0.52 -1.64 5.67
N LEU A 49 1.47 -1.52 4.75
CA LEU A 49 1.20 -1.48 3.30
C LEU A 49 0.47 -2.73 2.81
N LEU A 50 0.95 -3.91 3.20
CA LEU A 50 0.32 -5.19 2.85
C LEU A 50 -1.08 -5.31 3.46
N GLN A 51 -1.28 -4.88 4.70
CA GLN A 51 -2.62 -4.87 5.31
C GLN A 51 -3.58 -3.90 4.62
N THR A 52 -3.12 -2.72 4.25
CA THR A 52 -4.00 -1.66 3.74
C THR A 52 -4.43 -1.91 2.30
N GLU A 53 -3.50 -2.33 1.43
CA GLU A 53 -3.78 -2.48 -0.01
C GLU A 53 -4.08 -3.93 -0.43
N PHE A 54 -3.64 -4.93 0.33
CA PHE A 54 -3.68 -6.34 -0.09
C PHE A 54 -4.52 -7.28 0.80
N GLN A 55 -4.94 -6.88 2.02
CA GLN A 55 -5.84 -7.73 2.84
C GLN A 55 -7.33 -7.58 2.53
N ASN A 56 -7.73 -6.67 1.63
CA ASN A 56 -9.11 -6.62 1.10
C ASN A 56 -9.35 -7.59 -0.06
N LEU A 57 -8.51 -8.61 -0.21
CA LEU A 57 -8.74 -9.76 -1.10
C LEU A 57 -9.59 -10.81 -0.33
N ARG A 58 -10.89 -10.56 -0.22
CA ARG A 58 -11.89 -11.56 0.17
C ARG A 58 -12.98 -11.63 -0.87
#